data_AF-Q87S59-F1
#
_entry.id   AF-Q87S59-F1
#
_cell.length_a   1.000
_cell.length_b   1.000
_cell.length_c   1.000
_cell.angle_alpha   90.00
_cell.angle_beta   90.00
_cell.angle_gamma   90.00
#
_symmetry.space_group_name_H-M   'P 1'
#
loop_
_entity.id
_entity.type
_entity.pdbx_description
1 polymer ?
#
loop_
_entity_poly.entity_id
_entity_poly.type
_entity_poly.pdbx_seq_one_letter_code
_entity_poly.pdbx_strand_id
1 'polypeptide(L)'
;MTMICAKEFAEWLRHRFSSDPKGVLLTREDVNHLTGRQRLDPGFVNDVHYELMQYGMAFVTDTSRENFYLIPVSQAENWRERLEYHFEKELFCNIYPIEKSG
;
A
#
# COMPACT_ATOMS: atom_id res chain seq x y z
N MET A 1 7.69 -4.58 -28.31
CA MET A 1 7.67 -4.64 -26.83
C MET A 1 7.19 -6.02 -26.45
N THR A 2 7.94 -6.74 -25.61
CA THR A 2 7.50 -8.02 -25.05
C THR A 2 6.59 -7.73 -23.86
N MET A 3 5.43 -8.37 -23.80
CA MET A 3 4.56 -8.29 -22.63
C MET A 3 5.25 -9.00 -21.46
N ILE A 4 5.53 -8.31 -20.38
CA ILE A 4 6.14 -8.91 -19.19
C ILE A 4 5.05 -9.47 -18.25
N CYS A 5 5.41 -10.55 -17.55
CA CYS A 5 4.54 -11.14 -16.55
C CYS A 5 4.60 -10.36 -15.22
N ALA A 6 3.67 -10.65 -14.31
CA ALA A 6 3.59 -9.99 -13.00
C ALA A 6 4.88 -10.14 -12.19
N LYS A 7 5.50 -11.33 -12.22
CA LYS A 7 6.76 -11.62 -11.53
C LYS A 7 7.92 -10.77 -12.03
N GLU A 8 8.11 -10.70 -13.35
CA GLU A 8 9.18 -9.88 -13.95
C GLU A 8 8.99 -8.39 -13.63
N PHE A 9 7.75 -7.91 -13.65
CA PHE A 9 7.45 -6.54 -13.29
C PHE A 9 7.68 -6.26 -11.80
N ALA A 10 7.28 -7.17 -10.91
CA ALA A 10 7.56 -7.09 -9.48
C ALA A 10 9.07 -7.08 -9.19
N GLU A 11 9.85 -7.95 -9.83
CA GLU A 11 11.30 -7.95 -9.71
C GLU A 11 11.92 -6.63 -10.18
N TRP A 12 11.41 -6.07 -11.29
CA TRP A 12 11.87 -4.78 -11.80
C TRP A 12 11.62 -3.64 -10.81
N LEU A 13 10.41 -3.58 -10.22
CA LEU A 13 10.03 -2.60 -9.20
C LEU A 13 10.91 -2.73 -7.96
N ARG A 14 11.07 -3.95 -7.45
CA ARG A 14 11.90 -4.24 -6.28
C ARG A 14 13.34 -3.76 -6.46
N HIS A 15 13.99 -4.13 -7.57
CA HIS A 15 15.40 -3.78 -7.78
C HIS A 15 15.66 -2.27 -7.83
N ARG A 16 14.63 -1.46 -8.10
CA ARG A 16 14.77 -0.01 -8.25
C ARG A 16 14.32 0.77 -7.02
N PHE A 17 13.31 0.27 -6.31
CA PHE A 17 12.62 1.05 -5.29
C PHE A 17 12.61 0.40 -3.90
N SER A 18 13.22 -0.77 -3.71
CA SER A 18 13.24 -1.43 -2.38
C SER A 18 13.93 -0.61 -1.28
N SER A 19 14.83 0.30 -1.66
CA SER A 19 15.51 1.20 -0.74
C SER A 19 14.80 2.54 -0.55
N ASP A 20 13.68 2.80 -1.24
CA ASP A 20 12.93 4.04 -1.10
C ASP A 20 12.01 4.00 0.13
N PRO A 21 12.23 4.88 1.14
CA PRO A 21 11.44 4.86 2.36
C PRO A 21 10.05 5.49 2.23
N LYS A 22 9.79 6.25 1.15
CA LYS A 22 8.51 6.96 0.93
C LYS A 22 7.58 6.21 -0.01
N GLY A 23 8.14 5.32 -0.83
CA GLY A 23 7.42 4.67 -1.91
C GLY A 23 7.30 5.58 -3.14
N VAL A 24 6.75 5.02 -4.21
CA VAL A 24 6.66 5.69 -5.51
C VAL A 24 5.26 5.59 -6.11
N LEU A 25 4.92 6.63 -6.88
CA LEU A 25 3.70 6.74 -7.68
C LEU A 25 4.02 6.38 -9.13
N LEU A 26 3.20 5.53 -9.74
CA LEU A 26 3.22 5.25 -11.18
C LEU A 26 1.85 5.57 -11.76
N THR A 27 1.81 6.23 -12.89
CA THR A 27 0.57 6.42 -13.65
C THR A 27 0.24 5.16 -14.45
N ARG A 28 -1.00 5.04 -14.94
CA ARG A 28 -1.38 4.00 -15.90
C ARG A 28 -0.47 3.98 -17.12
N GLU A 29 -0.09 5.16 -17.64
CA GLU A 29 0.78 5.26 -18.81
C GLU A 29 2.15 4.65 -18.51
N ASP A 30 2.73 4.95 -17.34
CA ASP A 30 3.99 4.37 -16.88
C ASP A 30 3.90 2.84 -16.82
N VAL A 31 2.86 2.31 -16.17
CA VAL A 31 2.70 0.86 -16.03
C VAL A 31 2.47 0.19 -17.39
N ASN A 32 1.69 0.80 -18.28
CA ASN A 32 1.50 0.28 -19.65
C ASN A 32 2.82 0.28 -20.43
N HIS A 33 3.61 1.34 -20.33
CA HIS A 33 4.90 1.44 -20.99
C HIS A 33 5.91 0.41 -20.46
N LEU A 34 5.99 0.28 -19.13
CA LEU A 34 6.89 -0.66 -18.47
C LEU A 34 6.49 -2.12 -18.70
N THR A 35 5.19 -2.41 -18.79
CA THR A 35 4.70 -3.79 -18.88
C THR A 35 4.41 -4.28 -20.30
N GLY A 36 4.25 -3.35 -21.25
CA GLY A 36 3.74 -3.64 -22.59
C GLY A 36 2.27 -4.09 -22.59
N ARG A 37 1.56 -3.99 -21.46
CA ARG A 37 0.14 -4.32 -21.36
C ARG A 37 -0.71 -3.12 -21.75
N GLN A 38 -1.75 -3.35 -22.55
CA GLN A 38 -2.74 -2.32 -22.88
C GLN A 38 -3.85 -2.24 -21.82
N ARG A 39 -4.09 -3.32 -21.09
CA ARG A 39 -5.09 -3.40 -20.03
C ARG A 39 -4.44 -3.92 -18.75
N LEU A 40 -4.66 -3.21 -17.67
CA LEU A 40 -4.25 -3.58 -16.32
C LEU A 40 -5.50 -4.09 -15.59
N ASP A 41 -5.78 -5.38 -15.80
CA ASP A 41 -6.87 -6.04 -15.10
C ASP A 41 -6.53 -6.19 -13.59
N PRO A 42 -7.54 -6.31 -12.72
CA PRO A 42 -7.30 -6.45 -11.28
C PRO A 42 -6.46 -7.68 -10.93
N GLY A 43 -6.54 -8.76 -11.73
CA GLY A 43 -5.75 -9.97 -11.52
C GLY A 43 -4.26 -9.69 -11.63
N PHE A 44 -3.84 -9.02 -12.71
CA PHE A 44 -2.44 -8.60 -12.87
C PHE A 44 -1.92 -7.75 -11.70
N VAL A 45 -2.72 -6.77 -11.25
CA VAL A 45 -2.33 -5.90 -10.13
C VAL A 45 -2.17 -6.70 -8.84
N ASN A 46 -3.09 -7.64 -8.58
CA ASN A 46 -3.03 -8.51 -7.41
C ASN A 46 -1.83 -9.46 -7.48
N ASP A 47 -1.52 -10.03 -8.64
CA ASP A 47 -0.36 -10.91 -8.80
C ASP A 47 0.95 -10.15 -8.49
N VAL A 48 1.09 -8.93 -9.03
CA VAL A 48 2.24 -8.06 -8.73
C VAL A 48 2.30 -7.72 -7.24
N HIS A 49 1.15 -7.42 -6.62
CA HIS A 49 1.05 -7.18 -5.18
C HIS A 49 1.57 -8.38 -4.37
N TYR A 50 1.08 -9.59 -4.65
CA TYR A 50 1.50 -10.79 -3.94
C TYR A 50 2.99 -11.09 -4.11
N GLU A 51 3.53 -10.92 -5.31
CA GLU A 51 4.97 -11.08 -5.58
C GLU A 51 5.83 -10.09 -4.77
N LEU A 52 5.34 -8.88 -4.51
CA LEU A 52 6.06 -7.85 -3.77
C LEU A 52 5.91 -7.97 -2.25
N MET A 53 4.80 -8.53 -1.76
CA MET A 53 4.53 -8.65 -0.33
C MET A 53 5.58 -9.46 0.43
N GLN A 54 6.17 -10.49 -0.20
CA GLN A 54 7.28 -11.26 0.40
C GLN A 54 8.54 -10.41 0.66
N TYR A 55 8.63 -9.23 0.04
CA TYR A 55 9.73 -8.28 0.20
C TYR A 55 9.34 -7.04 1.03
N GLY A 56 8.17 -7.07 1.68
CA GLY A 56 7.72 -5.95 2.51
C GLY A 56 7.33 -4.71 1.72
N MET A 57 6.85 -4.88 0.48
CA MET A 57 6.30 -3.80 -0.34
C MET A 57 4.88 -4.15 -0.79
N ALA A 58 4.00 -3.17 -0.79
CA ALA A 58 2.66 -3.31 -1.33
C ALA A 58 2.55 -2.53 -2.65
N PHE A 59 1.99 -3.19 -3.67
CA PHE A 59 1.59 -2.56 -4.91
C PHE A 59 0.06 -2.46 -4.96
N VAL A 60 -0.48 -1.25 -4.96
CA VAL A 60 -1.92 -1.00 -4.89
C VAL A 60 -2.33 0.06 -5.89
N THR A 61 -3.62 0.18 -6.19
CA THR A 61 -4.15 1.12 -7.17
C THR A 61 -5.42 1.75 -6.67
N ASP A 62 -5.74 2.94 -7.17
CA ASP A 62 -7.07 3.52 -7.00
C ASP A 62 -8.14 2.73 -7.79
N THR A 63 -9.42 2.97 -7.48
CA THR A 63 -10.57 2.33 -8.15
C THR A 63 -10.59 2.58 -9.65
N SER A 64 -10.13 3.76 -10.07
CA SER A 64 -10.05 4.15 -11.48
C SER A 64 -8.91 3.46 -12.24
N ARG A 65 -7.92 2.86 -11.55
CA ARG A 65 -6.67 2.33 -12.12
C ARG A 65 -5.90 3.36 -12.93
N GLU A 66 -5.91 4.62 -12.49
CA GLU A 66 -5.11 5.69 -13.10
C GLU A 66 -3.78 5.87 -12.37
N ASN A 67 -3.78 5.64 -11.05
CA ASN A 67 -2.59 5.74 -10.21
C ASN A 67 -2.32 4.43 -9.47
N PHE A 68 -1.05 4.03 -9.50
CA PHE A 68 -0.50 2.86 -8.85
C PHE A 68 0.55 3.32 -7.83
N TYR A 69 0.54 2.69 -6.67
CA TYR A 69 1.37 3.06 -5.54
C TYR A 69 2.19 1.84 -5.14
N LEU A 70 3.51 1.99 -5.15
CA LEU A 70 4.44 1.05 -4.55
C LEU A 70 4.89 1.63 -3.22
N ILE A 71 4.45 1.03 -2.11
CA ILE A 71 4.71 1.55 -0.76
C ILE A 71 5.44 0.51 0.09
N PRO A 72 6.46 0.92 0.88
CA PRO A 72 7.05 0.04 1.88
C PRO A 72 6.04 -0.25 2.98
N VAL A 73 5.87 -1.53 3.33
CA VAL A 73 4.96 -1.99 4.41
C VAL A 73 5.70 -2.79 5.49
N SER A 74 7.01 -2.99 5.35
CA SER A 74 7.85 -3.67 6.34
C SER A 74 7.88 -2.99 7.72
N GLN A 75 7.50 -1.72 7.78
CA GLN A 75 7.42 -0.92 9.02
C GLN A 75 5.99 -0.81 9.56
N ALA A 76 5.04 -1.57 9.03
CA ALA A 76 3.66 -1.56 9.54
C ALA A 76 3.62 -2.13 10.97
N GLU A 77 3.22 -1.30 11.92
CA GLU A 77 2.97 -1.70 13.31
C GLU A 77 1.58 -2.31 13.46
N ASN A 78 1.39 -3.12 14.50
CA ASN A 78 0.06 -3.61 14.85
C ASN A 78 -0.84 -2.42 15.20
N TRP A 79 -2.01 -2.33 14.55
CA TRP A 79 -2.94 -1.21 14.77
C TRP A 79 -3.34 -1.06 16.23
N ARG A 80 -3.47 -2.17 16.98
CA ARG A 80 -3.89 -2.14 18.40
C ARG A 80 -2.80 -1.54 19.27
N GLU A 81 -1.57 -2.01 19.13
CA GLU A 81 -0.42 -1.52 19.92
C GLU A 81 -0.25 0.00 19.74
N ARG A 82 -0.43 0.47 18.50
CA ARG A 82 -0.39 1.90 18.18
C ARG A 82 -1.53 2.69 18.84
N LEU A 83 -2.74 2.15 18.89
CA LEU A 83 -3.85 2.82 19.58
C LEU A 83 -3.64 2.79 21.10
N GLU A 84 -3.27 1.67 21.69
CA GLU A 84 -3.07 1.57 23.15
C GLU A 84 -2.04 2.60 23.64
N TYR A 85 -0.93 2.79 22.91
CA TYR A 85 0.08 3.81 23.20
C TYR A 85 -0.47 5.25 23.21
N HIS A 86 -1.37 5.58 22.28
CA HIS A 86 -1.94 6.93 22.15
C HIS A 86 -3.14 7.16 23.08
N PHE A 87 -3.96 6.13 23.28
CA PHE A 87 -5.23 6.20 24.00
C PHE A 87 -5.12 5.89 25.50
N GLU A 88 -3.99 5.39 26.03
CA GLU A 88 -3.77 5.33 27.48
C GLU A 88 -3.97 6.69 28.18
N LYS A 89 -3.71 7.81 27.48
CA LYS A 89 -3.97 9.16 28.00
C LYS A 89 -5.44 9.60 27.91
N GLU A 90 -6.24 9.02 27.02
CA GLU A 90 -7.65 9.39 26.80
C GLU A 90 -8.65 8.39 27.40
N LEU A 91 -8.22 7.16 27.72
CA LEU A 91 -9.02 6.12 28.39
C LEU A 91 -9.52 6.56 29.78
N PHE A 92 -8.88 7.53 30.42
CA PHE A 92 -9.34 8.12 31.70
C PHE A 92 -10.22 9.37 31.52
N CYS A 93 -10.48 9.84 30.30
CA CYS A 93 -11.20 11.09 30.04
C CYS A 93 -12.64 10.91 29.51
N ASN A 94 -13.10 9.67 29.28
CA ASN A 94 -14.45 9.41 28.76
C ASN A 94 -15.57 9.41 29.83
N ILE A 95 -15.30 9.85 31.06
CA ILE A 95 -16.38 10.21 31.98
C ILE A 95 -16.79 11.65 31.64
N TYR A 96 -17.69 11.80 30.66
CA TYR A 96 -18.53 13.00 30.62
C TYR A 96 -19.24 13.09 31.98
N PRO A 97 -19.16 14.22 32.72
CA PRO A 97 -20.00 14.41 33.88
C PRO A 97 -21.44 14.35 33.38
N ILE A 98 -22.16 13.29 33.76
CA ILE A 98 -23.61 13.28 33.61
C ILE A 98 -24.07 14.38 34.58
N GLU A 99 -24.40 15.55 34.06
CA GLU A 99 -25.14 16.55 34.82
C GLU A 99 -26.43 15.87 35.28
N LYS A 100 -26.53 15.60 36.58
CA LYS A 100 -27.80 15.21 37.17
C LYS A 100 -28.72 16.41 37.03
N SER A 101 -29.68 16.34 36.11
CA SER A 101 -30.79 17.29 36.05
C SER A 101 -31.48 17.30 37.42
N GLY A 102 -31.31 18.40 38.14
CA GLY A 102 -32.05 18.73 39.35
C GLY A 102 -33.36 19.43 39.03
#